data_AF-A0A537A9U5-F1
#
_entry.id   AF-A0A537A9U5-F1
#
_cell.length_a   1.000
_cell.length_b   1.000
_cell.length_c   1.000
_cell.angle_alpha   90.00
_cell.angle_beta   90.00
_cell.angle_gamma   90.00
#
_symmetry.space_group_name_H-M   'P 1'
#
loop_
_entity.id
_entity.type
_entity.pdbx_description
1 polymer ?
#
loop_
_entity_poly.entity_id
_entity_poly.type
_entity_poly.pdbx_seq_one_letter_code
_entity_poly.pdbx_strand_id
1 'polypeptide(L)'
;MAQQETPLHAAVLFVAFLSACASLSESECRSTNWYQLGKLDGELYGSRAMIDQYSYRCATFGVKPDEQSYMVGWSDGNMEYRQRTGYGGGPE
;
A
#
# COMPACT_ATOMS: atom_id res chain seq x y z
N MET A 1 -24.29 33.01 41.06
CA MET A 1 -24.25 32.52 39.67
C MET A 1 -23.02 31.63 39.55
N ALA A 2 -23.24 30.35 39.15
CA ALA A 2 -22.34 29.29 38.65
C ALA A 2 -20.88 29.25 39.20
N GLN A 3 -20.36 28.24 39.92
CA GLN A 3 -20.41 26.78 39.70
C GLN A 3 -20.34 26.35 38.23
N GLN A 4 -19.13 26.20 37.67
CA GLN A 4 -18.85 25.21 36.61
C GLN A 4 -17.33 24.91 36.52
N GLU A 5 -16.74 24.42 37.62
CA GLU A 5 -15.47 23.70 37.57
C GLU A 5 -15.75 22.37 36.83
N THR A 6 -15.28 22.20 35.59
CA THR A 6 -15.37 20.92 34.84
C THR A 6 -13.98 20.33 34.66
N PRO A 7 -13.50 19.50 35.61
CA PRO A 7 -12.25 18.79 35.47
C PRO A 7 -12.55 17.33 35.12
N LEU A 8 -12.55 16.97 33.84
CA LEU A 8 -12.35 15.57 33.47
C LEU A 8 -12.05 15.43 31.97
N HIS A 9 -10.79 15.17 31.69
CA HIS A 9 -10.35 14.21 30.69
C HIS A 9 -11.03 14.26 29.31
N ALA A 10 -10.28 14.87 28.40
CA ALA A 10 -9.69 14.09 27.34
C ALA A 10 -10.69 13.41 26.38
N ALA A 11 -11.55 14.21 25.76
CA ALA A 11 -11.95 13.91 24.39
C ALA A 11 -10.84 14.38 23.42
N VAL A 12 -9.58 14.01 23.71
CA VAL A 12 -8.59 13.84 22.63
C VAL A 12 -9.11 12.63 21.88
N LEU A 13 -9.98 12.87 20.90
CA LEU A 13 -10.27 11.92 19.85
C LEU A 13 -8.95 11.71 19.11
N PHE A 14 -8.16 10.81 19.68
CA PHE A 14 -6.94 10.27 19.12
C PHE A 14 -7.39 9.47 17.90
N VAL A 15 -7.58 10.19 16.79
CA VAL A 15 -7.80 9.59 15.49
C VAL A 15 -6.49 8.94 15.10
N ALA A 16 -6.26 7.75 15.64
CA ALA A 16 -5.25 6.82 15.17
C ALA A 16 -5.71 6.34 13.79
N PHE A 17 -5.50 7.16 12.77
CA PHE A 17 -5.23 6.64 11.44
C PHE A 17 -3.91 5.88 11.56
N LEU A 18 -4.01 4.64 12.01
CA LEU A 18 -2.99 3.64 11.80
C LEU A 18 -2.82 3.58 10.29
N SER A 19 -1.82 4.30 9.79
CA SER A 19 -1.13 3.96 8.56
C SER A 19 -0.56 2.57 8.79
N ALA A 20 -1.41 1.56 8.62
CA ALA A 20 -0.94 0.20 8.43
C ALA A 20 0.01 0.29 7.24
N CYS A 21 1.32 0.18 7.50
CA CYS A 21 2.31 -0.09 6.45
C CYS A 21 1.74 -1.29 5.70
N ALA A 22 1.13 -1.04 4.54
CA ALA A 22 0.09 -1.88 3.97
C ALA A 22 0.65 -3.28 3.69
N SER A 23 0.34 -4.20 4.60
CA SER A 23 0.91 -5.53 4.61
C SER A 23 -0.28 -6.48 4.51
N LEU A 24 -0.41 -7.19 3.38
CA LEU A 24 -1.50 -8.15 3.14
C LEU A 24 -1.67 -9.11 4.33
N SER A 25 -2.89 -9.24 4.82
CA SER A 25 -3.35 -10.30 5.71
C SER A 25 -3.43 -11.65 4.98
N GLU A 26 -3.66 -12.74 5.71
CA GLU A 26 -3.83 -14.06 5.10
C GLU A 26 -4.97 -14.10 4.07
N SER A 27 -6.13 -13.52 4.41
CA SER A 27 -7.27 -13.49 3.51
C SER A 27 -6.95 -12.72 2.24
N GLU A 28 -6.28 -11.57 2.36
CA GLU A 28 -5.83 -10.78 1.20
C GLU A 28 -4.80 -11.54 0.35
N CYS A 29 -3.82 -12.21 0.95
CA CYS A 29 -2.90 -13.07 0.19
C CYS A 29 -3.65 -14.09 -0.68
N ARG A 30 -4.75 -14.67 -0.16
CA ARG A 30 -5.53 -15.70 -0.84
C ARG A 30 -6.49 -15.17 -1.91
N SER A 31 -7.01 -13.95 -1.73
CA SER A 31 -8.08 -13.41 -2.59
C SER A 31 -7.65 -12.22 -3.46
N THR A 32 -6.44 -11.69 -3.26
CA THR A 32 -5.99 -10.50 -3.97
C THR A 32 -5.92 -10.74 -5.48
N ASN A 33 -6.26 -9.70 -6.23
CA ASN A 33 -5.97 -9.65 -7.65
C ASN A 33 -4.53 -9.13 -7.82
N TRP A 34 -3.61 -10.06 -8.08
CA TRP A 34 -2.18 -9.74 -8.18
C TRP A 34 -1.86 -8.68 -9.22
N TYR A 35 -2.54 -8.67 -10.37
CA TYR A 35 -2.36 -7.63 -11.38
C TYR A 35 -2.80 -6.25 -10.87
N GLN A 36 -3.98 -6.14 -10.26
CA GLN A 36 -4.47 -4.86 -9.74
C GLN A 36 -3.58 -4.34 -8.60
N LEU A 37 -3.13 -5.22 -7.72
CA LEU A 37 -2.18 -4.87 -6.66
C LEU A 37 -0.86 -4.36 -7.24
N GLY A 38 -0.31 -5.08 -8.23
CA GLY A 38 0.87 -4.65 -8.95
C GLY A 38 0.71 -3.28 -9.58
N LYS A 39 -0.40 -3.05 -10.27
CA LYS A 39 -0.71 -1.74 -10.89
C LYS A 39 -0.73 -0.62 -9.87
N LEU A 40 -1.42 -0.80 -8.75
CA LEU A 40 -1.46 0.17 -7.67
C LEU A 40 -0.04 0.47 -7.12
N ASP A 41 0.76 -0.56 -6.87
CA ASP A 41 2.13 -0.39 -6.38
C ASP A 41 3.03 0.33 -7.39
N GLY A 42 2.86 0.05 -8.69
CA GLY A 42 3.57 0.75 -9.77
C GLY A 42 3.24 2.24 -9.79
N GLU A 43 1.96 2.60 -9.61
CA GLU A 43 1.49 3.99 -9.56
C GLU A 43 1.98 4.76 -8.32
N LEU A 44 2.17 4.05 -7.19
CA LEU A 44 2.53 4.64 -5.90
C LEU A 44 4.05 4.73 -5.67
N TYR A 45 4.77 3.64 -5.94
CA TYR A 45 6.17 3.49 -5.55
C TYR A 45 7.16 3.61 -6.72
N GLY A 46 6.73 3.26 -7.95
CA GLY A 46 7.39 3.46 -9.27
C GLY A 46 8.79 2.86 -9.47
N SER A 47 9.69 3.08 -8.51
CA SER A 47 11.08 2.65 -8.51
C SER A 47 11.30 1.22 -8.00
N ARG A 48 10.35 0.65 -7.24
CA ARG A 48 10.51 -0.67 -6.61
C ARG A 48 9.21 -1.47 -6.61
N ALA A 49 9.27 -2.65 -7.20
CA ALA A 49 8.24 -3.69 -7.06
C ALA A 49 8.30 -4.32 -5.65
N MET A 50 7.14 -4.68 -5.10
CA MET A 50 6.98 -5.22 -3.75
C MET A 50 6.79 -6.75 -3.72
N ILE A 51 6.88 -7.42 -4.88
CA ILE A 51 6.58 -8.84 -5.04
C ILE A 51 7.39 -9.76 -4.11
N ASP A 52 8.65 -9.45 -3.86
CA ASP A 52 9.49 -10.22 -2.94
C ASP A 52 8.95 -10.16 -1.51
N GLN A 53 8.47 -8.98 -1.09
CA GLN A 53 7.89 -8.79 0.24
C GLN A 53 6.57 -9.56 0.36
N TYR A 54 5.73 -9.55 -0.67
CA TYR A 54 4.51 -10.35 -0.69
C TYR A 54 4.81 -11.84 -0.71
N SER A 55 5.81 -12.27 -1.47
CA SER A 55 6.24 -13.67 -1.53
C SER A 55 6.71 -14.15 -0.16
N TYR A 56 7.56 -13.39 0.53
CA TYR A 56 8.02 -13.72 1.88
C TYR A 56 6.86 -13.81 2.89
N ARG A 57 5.96 -12.83 2.88
CA ARG A 57 4.87 -12.74 3.86
C ARG A 57 3.77 -13.77 3.59
N CYS A 58 3.29 -13.88 2.36
CA CYS A 58 2.23 -14.81 1.99
C CYS A 58 2.68 -16.28 2.08
N ALA A 59 3.99 -16.56 1.95
CA ALA A 59 4.54 -17.89 2.19
C ALA A 59 4.28 -18.38 3.63
N THR A 60 4.20 -17.49 4.62
CA THR A 60 3.86 -17.88 6.01
C THR A 60 2.45 -18.47 6.15
N PHE A 61 1.58 -18.18 5.18
CA PHE A 61 0.22 -18.73 5.06
C PHE A 61 0.11 -19.86 4.01
N GLY A 62 1.25 -20.30 3.45
CA GLY A 62 1.30 -21.30 2.38
C GLY A 62 0.75 -20.80 1.04
N VAL A 63 0.69 -19.48 0.84
CA VAL A 63 0.20 -18.86 -0.39
C VAL A 63 1.38 -18.39 -1.24
N LYS A 64 1.41 -18.81 -2.51
CA LYS A 64 2.36 -18.30 -3.50
C LYS A 64 1.69 -17.20 -4.35
N PRO A 65 2.20 -15.97 -4.35
CA PRO A 65 1.72 -14.92 -5.25
C PRO A 65 1.83 -15.28 -6.72
N ASP A 66 0.92 -14.75 -7.54
CA ASP A 66 1.10 -14.72 -8.99
C ASP A 66 2.03 -13.54 -9.35
N GLU A 67 3.33 -13.82 -9.30
CA GLU A 67 4.39 -12.88 -9.63
C GLU A 67 4.27 -12.34 -11.06
N GLN A 68 3.86 -13.15 -12.03
CA GLN A 68 3.74 -12.72 -13.41
C GLN A 68 2.64 -11.65 -13.54
N SER A 69 1.44 -11.94 -13.04
CA SER A 69 0.32 -10.99 -13.07
C SER A 69 0.68 -9.70 -12.32
N TYR A 70 1.32 -9.83 -11.16
CA TYR A 70 1.78 -8.67 -10.39
C TYR A 70 2.77 -7.81 -11.17
N MET A 71 3.79 -8.39 -11.78
CA MET A 71 4.81 -7.63 -12.49
C MET A 71 4.28 -6.95 -13.76
N VAL A 72 3.32 -7.58 -14.46
CA VAL A 72 2.63 -6.93 -15.58
C VAL A 72 1.87 -5.70 -15.08
N GLY A 73 1.07 -5.83 -14.02
CA GLY A 73 0.37 -4.69 -13.43
C GLY A 73 1.32 -3.59 -12.97
N TRP A 74 2.39 -3.95 -12.25
CA TRP A 74 3.40 -3.01 -11.76
C TRP A 74 4.08 -2.23 -12.89
N SER A 75 4.39 -2.89 -14.01
CA SER A 75 4.93 -2.22 -15.19
C SER A 75 3.96 -1.17 -15.74
N ASP A 76 2.67 -1.51 -15.85
CA ASP A 76 1.64 -0.59 -16.34
C ASP A 76 1.48 0.62 -15.41
N GLY A 77 1.36 0.38 -14.09
CA GLY A 77 1.25 1.45 -13.10
C GLY A 77 2.49 2.34 -13.04
N ASN A 78 3.69 1.76 -13.16
CA ASN A 78 4.94 2.53 -13.19
C ASN A 78 5.04 3.40 -14.45
N MET A 79 4.57 2.92 -15.60
CA MET A 79 4.49 3.74 -16.82
C MET A 79 3.62 4.99 -16.58
N GLU A 80 2.44 4.81 -15.98
CA GLU A 80 1.53 5.91 -15.63
C GLU A 80 2.18 6.88 -14.62
N TYR A 81 2.88 6.35 -13.60
CA TYR A 81 3.64 7.17 -12.65
C TYR A 81 4.69 8.03 -13.35
N ARG A 82 5.50 7.44 -14.24
CA ARG A 82 6.56 8.15 -14.98
C ARG A 82 5.99 9.23 -15.89
N GLN A 83 4.89 8.95 -16.59
CA GLN A 83 4.20 9.94 -17.43
C GLN A 83 3.67 11.11 -16.59
N ARG A 84 3.06 10.83 -15.44
CA ARG A 84 2.51 11.85 -14.54
C ARG A 84 3.59 12.72 -13.89
N THR A 85 4.75 12.14 -13.59
CA THR A 85 5.81 12.82 -12.79
C THR A 85 6.99 13.34 -13.62
N GLY A 86 7.14 12.90 -14.87
CA GLY A 86 8.37 13.12 -15.65
C GLY A 86 9.57 12.31 -15.14
N TYR A 87 9.36 11.39 -14.19
CA TYR A 87 10.42 10.59 -13.60
C TYR A 87 11.10 9.68 -14.63
N GLY A 88 12.42 9.84 -14.78
CA GLY A 88 13.22 9.12 -15.76
C GLY A 88 13.22 9.73 -17.17
N GLY A 89 12.73 10.96 -17.35
CA GLY A 89 13.08 11.81 -18.49
C GLY A 89 14.39 12.55 -18.19
N GLY A 90 15.44 12.28 -18.97
CA GLY A 90 16.60 13.18 -19.03
C GLY A 90 16.22 14.48 -19.75
N PRO A 91 17.05 15.54 -19.67
CA PRO A 91 16.76 16.78 -20.38
C PRO A 91 16.65 16.49 -21.88
N GLU A 92 15.52 16.92 -22.44
CA GLU A 92 15.23 16.96 -23.88
C GLU A 92 16.22 17.84 -24.66
#